data_AF-A0A4Y7K423-F1
#
_entry.id   AF-A0A4Y7K423-F1
#
_cell.length_a   1.000
_cell.length_b   1.000
_cell.length_c   1.000
_cell.angle_alpha   90.00
_cell.angle_beta   90.00
_cell.angle_gamma   90.00
#
_symmetry.space_group_name_H-M   'P 1'
#
loop_
_entity.id
_entity.type
_entity.pdbx_description
1 polymer ?
#
loop_
_entity_poly.entity_id
_entity_poly.type
_entity_poly.pdbx_seq_one_letter_code
_entity_poly.pdbx_strand_id
1 'polypeptide(L)'
;MEFELMKEKAPENFRLKFVVSREQTNDKGENMYIQTRVAQYAEEIWELLKKDNTFIYMCGLKGMDKRIDNILVSLAAKDSIDWLEYKRQLKKAEQWNVEVY
;
A
#
# COMPACT_ATOMS: atom_id res chain seq x y z
N MET A 1 -17.89 14.10 -2.15
CA MET A 1 -17.11 13.56 -3.30
C MET A 1 -17.50 12.10 -3.53
N GLU A 2 -17.41 11.54 -4.74
CA GLU A 2 -17.92 10.18 -5.04
C GLU A 2 -17.38 9.08 -4.09
N PHE A 3 -16.09 9.12 -3.76
CA PHE A 3 -15.48 8.16 -2.84
C PHE A 3 -15.98 8.27 -1.39
N GLU A 4 -16.40 9.46 -0.95
CA GLU A 4 -16.97 9.62 0.39
C GLU A 4 -18.36 8.99 0.47
N LEU A 5 -19.17 9.13 -0.59
CA LEU A 5 -20.48 8.47 -0.70
C LEU A 5 -20.34 6.94 -0.70
N MET A 6 -19.29 6.40 -1.34
CA MET A 6 -19.00 4.96 -1.30
C MET A 6 -18.67 4.50 0.13
N LYS A 7 -17.90 5.30 0.88
CA LYS A 7 -17.58 5.02 2.28
C LYS A 7 -18.81 5.07 3.18
N GLU A 8 -19.72 6.02 2.96
CA GLU A 8 -20.97 6.10 3.71
C GLU A 8 -21.90 4.91 3.43
N LYS A 9 -21.94 4.45 2.16
CA LYS A 9 -22.78 3.30 1.76
C LYS A 9 -22.26 1.95 2.27
N ALA A 10 -20.95 1.80 2.40
CA ALA A 10 -20.32 0.53 2.76
C ALA A 10 -19.14 0.71 3.73
N PRO A 11 -19.37 1.22 4.95
CA PRO A 11 -18.28 1.64 5.87
C PRO A 11 -17.41 0.48 6.36
N GLU A 12 -17.96 -0.73 6.43
CA GLU A 12 -17.22 -1.94 6.86
C GLU A 12 -16.37 -2.55 5.72
N ASN A 13 -16.80 -2.36 4.47
CA ASN A 13 -16.18 -2.98 3.29
C ASN A 13 -15.29 -2.01 2.50
N PHE A 14 -15.42 -0.69 2.72
CA PHE A 14 -14.67 0.32 1.99
C PHE A 14 -13.93 1.28 2.93
N ARG A 15 -12.60 1.18 2.91
CA ARG A 15 -11.71 2.06 3.67
C ARG A 15 -11.03 3.06 2.75
N LEU A 16 -11.31 4.33 2.97
CA LEU A 16 -10.74 5.45 2.21
C LEU A 16 -9.76 6.26 3.07
N LYS A 17 -8.59 6.56 2.51
CA LYS A 17 -7.54 7.35 3.16
C LYS A 17 -6.96 8.34 2.15
N PHE A 18 -7.24 9.64 2.36
CA PHE A 18 -6.60 10.72 1.60
C PHE A 18 -5.28 11.14 2.22
N VAL A 19 -4.29 11.37 1.35
CA VAL A 19 -2.98 11.88 1.72
C VAL A 19 -2.74 13.18 0.96
N VAL A 20 -2.69 14.30 1.70
CA VAL A 20 -2.57 15.65 1.12
C VAL A 20 -1.29 16.29 1.65
N SER A 21 -0.22 16.22 0.87
CA SER A 21 1.13 16.57 1.32
C SER A 21 1.34 18.01 1.76
N ARG A 22 0.48 18.94 1.31
CA ARG A 22 0.54 20.36 1.68
C ARG A 22 -0.29 20.72 2.91
N GLU A 23 -1.09 19.79 3.42
CA GLU A 23 -2.04 20.04 4.53
C GLU A 23 -1.82 19.10 5.72
N GLN A 24 -1.12 17.98 5.51
CA GLN A 24 -0.86 16.98 6.52
C GLN A 24 0.64 16.90 6.81
N THR A 25 0.99 16.80 8.08
CA THR A 25 2.36 16.54 8.56
C THR A 25 2.45 15.17 9.22
N ASN A 26 3.60 14.51 9.10
CA ASN A 26 3.88 13.28 9.83
C ASN A 26 4.28 13.58 11.30
N ASP A 27 4.50 12.54 12.11
CA ASP A 27 4.90 12.67 13.52
C ASP A 27 6.24 13.41 13.71
N LYS A 28 7.00 13.60 12.63
CA LYS A 28 8.27 14.34 12.58
C LYS A 28 8.12 15.77 12.07
N GLY A 29 6.90 16.24 11.78
CA GLY A 29 6.62 17.57 11.27
C GLY A 29 6.90 17.77 9.77
N GLU A 30 7.21 16.70 9.04
CA GLU A 30 7.47 16.75 7.60
C GLU A 30 6.17 16.58 6.79
N ASN A 31 6.12 17.13 5.57
CA ASN A 31 5.00 16.99 4.66
C ASN A 31 4.60 15.52 4.44
N MET A 32 3.30 15.21 4.58
CA MET A 32 2.78 13.85 4.48
C MET A 32 2.69 13.39 3.02
N TYR A 33 3.61 12.54 2.59
CA TYR A 33 3.53 11.87 1.29
C TYR A 33 2.91 10.48 1.41
N ILE A 34 2.46 9.92 0.27
CA ILE A 34 1.79 8.61 0.23
C ILE A 34 2.64 7.50 0.85
N GLN A 35 3.96 7.52 0.68
CA GLN A 35 4.87 6.55 1.28
C GLN A 35 4.84 6.57 2.81
N THR A 36 4.67 7.74 3.44
CA THR A 36 4.63 7.87 4.89
C THR A 36 3.33 7.28 5.44
N ARG A 37 2.22 7.52 4.74
CA ARG A 37 0.93 6.90 5.05
C ARG A 37 0.98 5.39 4.86
N VAL A 38 1.52 4.90 3.74
CA VAL A 38 1.66 3.46 3.48
C VAL A 38 2.52 2.81 4.56
N ALA A 39 3.59 3.47 5.03
CA ALA A 39 4.40 2.98 6.14
C ALA A 39 3.59 2.80 7.44
N GLN A 40 2.66 3.72 7.75
CA GLN A 40 1.79 3.60 8.94
C GLN A 40 0.87 2.38 8.88
N TYR A 41 0.45 1.96 7.69
CA TYR A 41 -0.42 0.79 7.49
C TYR A 41 0.37 -0.41 6.94
N ALA A 42 1.69 -0.37 6.95
CA ALA A 42 2.49 -1.35 6.22
C ALA A 42 2.34 -2.76 6.82
N GLU A 43 2.26 -2.86 8.15
CA GLU A 43 2.00 -4.14 8.83
C GLU A 43 0.61 -4.68 8.50
N GLU A 44 -0.42 -3.82 8.47
CA GLU A 44 -1.77 -4.23 8.07
C GLU A 44 -1.79 -4.72 6.61
N ILE A 45 -1.15 -3.99 5.70
CA ILE A 45 -1.03 -4.36 4.29
C ILE A 45 -0.28 -5.69 4.15
N TRP A 46 0.76 -5.91 4.94
CA TRP A 46 1.52 -7.16 4.95
C TRP A 46 0.68 -8.35 5.40
N GLU A 47 -0.10 -8.21 6.48
CA GLU A 47 -1.02 -9.26 6.95
C GLU A 47 -2.11 -9.56 5.92
N LEU A 48 -2.59 -8.55 5.19
CA LEU A 48 -3.52 -8.76 4.08
C LEU A 48 -2.85 -9.47 2.91
N LEU A 49 -1.62 -9.09 2.54
CA LEU A 49 -0.85 -9.70 1.46
C LEU A 49 -0.65 -11.21 1.63
N LYS A 50 -0.52 -11.67 2.87
CA LYS A 50 -0.40 -13.11 3.20
C LYS A 50 -1.67 -13.92 2.91
N LYS A 51 -2.80 -13.28 2.62
CA LYS A 51 -4.06 -13.97 2.29
C LYS A 51 -4.20 -14.16 0.79
N ASP A 52 -4.58 -15.36 0.37
CA ASP A 52 -4.73 -15.73 -1.04
C ASP A 52 -5.84 -14.97 -1.78
N ASN A 53 -6.75 -14.31 -1.05
CA ASN A 53 -7.83 -13.51 -1.62
C ASN A 53 -7.52 -12.01 -1.69
N THR A 54 -6.26 -11.61 -1.49
CA THR A 54 -5.85 -10.21 -1.53
C THR A 54 -5.23 -9.86 -2.88
N PHE A 55 -5.72 -8.77 -3.47
CA PHE A 55 -5.24 -8.24 -4.74
C PHE A 55 -4.82 -6.78 -4.57
N ILE A 56 -3.58 -6.47 -4.94
CA ILE A 56 -3.02 -5.11 -4.88
C ILE A 56 -2.96 -4.52 -6.28
N TYR A 57 -3.43 -3.28 -6.37
CA TYR A 57 -3.34 -2.44 -7.56
C TYR A 57 -2.59 -1.16 -7.21
N MET A 58 -1.65 -0.80 -8.06
CA MET A 58 -0.85 0.42 -7.91
C MET A 58 -0.79 1.15 -9.25
N CYS A 59 -1.27 2.39 -9.27
CA CYS A 59 -1.25 3.25 -10.45
C CYS A 59 -0.72 4.64 -10.10
N GLY A 60 0.09 5.24 -10.97
CA GLY A 60 0.55 6.62 -10.83
C GLY A 60 1.97 6.86 -11.35
N LEU A 61 2.66 7.82 -10.72
CA LEU A 61 3.98 8.26 -11.17
C LEU A 61 5.07 7.20 -10.96
N LYS A 62 5.95 7.07 -11.95
CA LYS A 62 7.15 6.24 -11.89
C LYS A 62 7.97 6.50 -10.62
N GLY A 63 8.26 5.42 -9.89
CA GLY A 63 9.05 5.47 -8.65
C GLY A 63 8.21 5.48 -7.36
N MET A 64 6.88 5.50 -7.44
CA MET A 64 6.02 5.22 -6.28
C MET A 64 6.16 3.76 -5.80
N ASP A 65 6.28 2.84 -6.75
CA ASP A 65 6.48 1.40 -6.54
C ASP A 65 7.75 1.07 -5.74
N LYS A 66 8.86 1.73 -6.06
CA LYS A 66 10.16 1.51 -5.38
C LYS A 66 10.09 1.78 -3.87
N ARG A 67 9.33 2.81 -3.47
CA ARG A 67 9.21 3.16 -2.05
C ARG A 67 8.39 2.13 -1.29
N ILE A 68 7.34 1.60 -1.91
CA ILE A 68 6.50 0.55 -1.33
C ILE A 68 7.30 -0.75 -1.23
N ASP A 69 8.08 -1.09 -2.26
CA ASP A 69 8.98 -2.25 -2.22
C ASP A 69 9.94 -2.19 -1.03
N ASN A 70 10.61 -1.06 -0.78
CA ASN A 70 11.56 -0.94 0.34
C ASN A 70 10.91 -1.19 1.72
N ILE A 71 9.66 -0.74 1.89
CA ILE A 71 8.90 -0.98 3.12
C ILE A 71 8.58 -2.47 3.26
N LEU A 72 8.12 -3.11 2.18
CA LEU A 72 7.73 -4.51 2.18
C LEU A 72 8.92 -5.46 2.32
N VAL A 73 10.10 -5.12 1.77
CA VAL A 73 11.35 -5.86 2.03
C VAL A 73 11.63 -5.97 3.53
N SER A 74 11.47 -4.85 4.24
CA SER A 74 11.74 -4.80 5.68
C SER A 74 10.75 -5.65 6.48
N LEU A 75 9.48 -5.72 6.04
CA LEU A 75 8.45 -6.53 6.69
C LEU A 75 8.58 -8.01 6.37
N ALA A 76 8.81 -8.35 5.10
CA ALA A 76 9.05 -9.73 4.67
C ALA A 76 10.25 -10.33 5.39
N ALA A 77 11.32 -9.56 5.59
CA ALA A 77 12.50 -9.99 6.33
C ALA A 77 12.19 -10.34 7.81
N LYS A 78 11.24 -9.65 8.46
CA LYS A 78 10.82 -10.00 9.83
C LYS A 78 10.18 -11.40 9.89
N ASP A 79 9.47 -11.78 8.83
CA ASP A 79 8.84 -13.09 8.68
C ASP A 79 9.77 -14.11 7.99
N SER A 80 11.05 -13.79 7.81
CA SER A 80 12.04 -14.62 7.08
C SER A 80 11.64 -14.97 5.64
N ILE A 81 10.87 -14.09 5.00
CA ILE A 81 10.42 -14.22 3.61
C ILE A 81 11.28 -13.33 2.70
N ASP A 82 11.75 -13.88 1.57
CA ASP A 82 12.36 -13.08 0.51
C ASP A 82 11.26 -12.33 -0.27
N TRP A 83 11.21 -11.01 -0.11
CA TRP A 83 10.23 -10.16 -0.79
C TRP A 83 10.29 -10.26 -2.32
N LEU A 84 11.47 -10.38 -2.92
CA LEU A 84 11.61 -10.41 -4.38
C LEU A 84 11.01 -11.69 -4.94
N GLU A 85 11.24 -12.81 -4.27
CA GLU A 85 10.66 -14.09 -4.68
C GLU A 85 9.15 -14.13 -4.41
N TYR A 86 8.72 -13.65 -3.23
CA TYR A 86 7.30 -13.58 -2.89
C TYR A 86 6.52 -12.67 -3.85
N LYS A 87 7.07 -11.50 -4.19
CA LYS A 87 6.49 -10.58 -5.19
C LYS A 87 6.37 -11.25 -6.57
N ARG A 88 7.32 -12.10 -6.97
CA ARG A 88 7.19 -12.85 -8.24
C ARG A 88 6.03 -13.84 -8.18
N GLN A 89 5.82 -14.51 -7.06
CA GLN A 89 4.67 -15.40 -6.86
C GLN A 89 3.36 -14.63 -6.93
N LEU A 90 3.24 -13.51 -6.21
CA LEU A 90 2.07 -12.63 -6.25
C LEU A 90 1.77 -12.11 -7.67
N LYS A 91 2.80 -11.76 -8.44
CA LYS A 91 2.65 -11.35 -9.84
C LYS A 91 2.12 -12.48 -10.73
N LYS A 92 2.64 -13.71 -10.56
CA LYS A 92 2.17 -14.89 -11.30
C LYS A 92 0.72 -15.25 -10.95
N ALA A 93 0.32 -14.97 -9.71
CA ALA A 93 -1.04 -15.17 -9.22
C ALA A 93 -1.98 -13.98 -9.51
N GLU A 94 -1.53 -12.97 -10.27
CA GLU A 94 -2.29 -11.74 -10.58
C GLU A 94 -2.72 -10.93 -9.34
N GLN A 95 -2.08 -11.16 -8.19
CA GLN A 95 -2.33 -10.48 -6.92
C GLN A 95 -1.51 -9.19 -6.75
N TRP A 96 -0.54 -8.93 -7.63
CA TRP A 96 0.31 -7.74 -7.61
C TRP A 96 0.35 -7.06 -8.98
N ASN A 97 -0.48 -6.02 -9.14
CA ASN A 97 -0.70 -5.33 -10.41
C ASN A 97 -0.17 -3.88 -10.32
N VAL A 98 0.82 -3.54 -11.16
CA VAL A 98 1.47 -2.21 -11.12
C VAL A 98 1.48 -1.60 -12.50
N GLU A 99 0.91 -0.39 -12.60
CA GLU A 99 0.86 0.42 -13.81
C GLU A 99 1.39 1.83 -13.49
N VAL A 100 2.69 2.04 -13.67
CA VAL A 100 3.34 3.34 -13.42
C VAL A 100 3.90 3.93 -14.70
N TYR A 101 3.73 5.24 -14.86
CA TYR A 101 4.16 6.01 -16.04
C TYR A 101 5.13 7.13 -15.69
#